data_AF-A0A416U2I1-F1
#
_entry.id   AF-A0A416U2I1-F1
#
_cell.length_a   1.000
_cell.length_b   1.000
_cell.length_c   1.000
_cell.angle_alpha   90.00
_cell.angle_beta   90.00
_cell.angle_gamma   90.00
#
_symmetry.space_group_name_H-M   'P 1'
#
loop_
_entity.id
_entity.type
_entity.pdbx_description
1 polymer ?
#
loop_
_entity_poly.entity_id
_entity_poly.type
_entity_poly.pdbx_seq_one_letter_code
_entity_poly.pdbx_strand_id
1 'polypeptide(L)'
;MPCLSGLLTAEMLERHLVKEMPGREQMIRAVAQYAKVMQTQVLDKKTTMFFSEDGIKSFLDTGRVDEYPKECYSPLDFDERIALIRRFLALRDRANLRMIRETKERAEHALNISVNANEGYLLFQTRTERLIYLSIREPSILMAFYDYLESMKPEELCTEEEMLGRVEAILHEFVACHSREGSI
;
A
#
# COMPACT_ATOMS: atom_id res chain seq x y z
N MET A 1 -4.10 -0.35 4.02
CA MET A 1 -4.00 -0.32 2.55
C MET A 1 -2.69 -1.00 2.12
N PRO A 2 -2.55 -1.62 0.94
CA PRO A 2 -1.23 -2.04 0.47
C PRO A 2 -0.30 -0.82 0.34
N CYS A 3 1.00 -0.99 0.68
CA CYS A 3 1.99 0.05 0.41
C CYS A 3 2.37 0.05 -1.09
N LEU A 4 2.01 1.11 -1.80
CA LEU A 4 2.13 1.26 -3.25
C LEU A 4 3.23 2.25 -3.67
N SER A 5 3.78 3.05 -2.75
CA SER A 5 4.82 4.06 -3.06
C SER A 5 5.97 3.50 -3.89
N GLY A 6 6.44 2.27 -3.60
CA GLY A 6 7.54 1.68 -4.34
C GLY A 6 7.15 1.03 -5.68
N LEU A 7 5.88 1.13 -6.08
CA LEU A 7 5.34 0.67 -7.36
C LEU A 7 4.95 1.82 -8.29
N LEU A 8 4.85 3.05 -7.79
CA LEU A 8 4.56 4.22 -8.62
C LEU A 8 5.66 4.45 -9.66
N THR A 9 5.26 4.73 -10.91
CA THR A 9 6.18 5.05 -12.00
C THR A 9 6.40 6.55 -12.09
N ALA A 10 7.51 6.96 -12.73
CA ALA A 10 7.74 8.37 -13.03
C ALA A 10 6.58 8.96 -13.86
N GLU A 11 6.05 8.20 -14.82
CA GLU A 11 4.91 8.61 -15.65
C GLU A 11 3.64 8.87 -14.83
N MET A 12 3.29 7.98 -13.89
CA MET A 12 2.16 8.17 -12.97
C MET A 12 2.35 9.45 -12.14
N LEU A 13 3.55 9.66 -11.59
CA LEU A 13 3.86 10.85 -10.80
C LEU A 13 3.78 12.12 -11.65
N GLU A 14 4.27 12.09 -12.89
CA GLU A 14 4.20 13.21 -13.81
C GLU A 14 2.75 13.55 -14.19
N ARG A 15 1.91 12.54 -14.42
CA ARG A 15 0.52 12.72 -14.79
C ARG A 15 -0.33 13.26 -13.64
N HIS A 16 -0.16 12.69 -12.44
CA HIS A 16 -1.09 12.91 -11.33
C HIS A 16 -0.65 13.98 -10.34
N LEU A 17 0.65 14.25 -10.16
CA LEU A 17 1.08 15.32 -9.26
C LEU A 17 0.60 16.69 -9.76
N VAL A 18 0.08 17.50 -8.84
CA VAL A 18 -0.36 18.87 -9.12
C VAL A 18 0.77 19.64 -9.80
N LYS A 19 0.47 20.25 -10.95
CA LYS A 19 1.48 20.86 -11.84
C LYS A 19 2.23 21.99 -11.16
N GLU A 20 1.54 22.76 -10.34
CA GLU A 20 2.06 23.92 -9.61
C GLU A 20 2.65 23.57 -8.24
N MET A 21 2.74 22.27 -7.89
CA MET A 21 3.23 21.84 -6.59
C MET A 21 4.69 22.31 -6.38
N PRO A 22 4.98 23.03 -5.29
CA PRO A 22 6.36 23.39 -4.94
C PRO A 22 7.22 22.14 -4.81
N GLY A 23 8.37 22.12 -5.48
CA GLY A 23 9.29 20.97 -5.43
C GLY A 23 8.82 19.73 -6.19
N ARG A 24 7.83 19.83 -7.09
CA ARG A 24 7.31 18.70 -7.89
C ARG A 24 8.39 17.81 -8.49
N GLU A 25 9.35 18.40 -9.19
CA GLU A 25 10.47 17.67 -9.80
C GLU A 25 11.35 16.92 -8.78
N GLN A 26 11.50 17.48 -7.58
CA GLN A 26 12.24 16.85 -6.50
C GLN A 26 11.45 15.67 -5.94
N MET A 27 10.13 15.81 -5.81
CA MET A 27 9.24 14.73 -5.37
C MET A 27 9.21 13.58 -6.36
N ILE A 28 9.11 13.84 -7.67
CA ILE A 28 9.17 12.81 -8.72
C ILE A 28 10.47 12.01 -8.58
N ARG A 29 11.62 12.70 -8.49
CA ARG A 29 12.92 12.04 -8.31
C ARG A 29 13.01 11.26 -7.01
N ALA A 30 12.50 11.81 -5.90
CA ALA A 30 12.55 11.17 -4.59
C ALA A 30 11.74 9.87 -4.56
N VAL A 31 10.50 9.89 -5.09
CA VAL A 31 9.64 8.70 -5.14
C VAL A 31 10.21 7.66 -6.12
N ALA A 32 10.70 8.08 -7.29
CA ALA A 32 11.34 7.16 -8.23
C ALA A 32 12.60 6.50 -7.63
N GLN A 33 13.41 7.26 -6.90
CA GLN A 33 14.57 6.73 -6.20
C GLN A 33 14.16 5.79 -5.07
N TYR A 34 13.13 6.13 -4.30
CA TYR A 34 12.58 5.26 -3.27
C TYR A 34 12.09 3.94 -3.87
N ALA A 35 11.30 3.98 -4.94
CA ALA A 35 10.81 2.79 -5.64
C ALA A 35 11.96 1.88 -6.12
N LYS A 36 13.03 2.48 -6.66
CA LYS A 36 14.23 1.75 -7.06
C LYS A 36 14.93 1.09 -5.87
N VAL A 37 15.15 1.81 -4.77
CA VAL A 37 15.78 1.27 -3.56
C VAL A 37 14.92 0.16 -2.94
N MET A 38 13.62 0.41 -2.84
CA MET A 38 12.64 -0.54 -2.32
C MET A 38 12.72 -1.87 -3.08
N GLN A 39 12.65 -1.82 -4.41
CA GLN A 39 12.65 -3.03 -5.24
C GLN A 39 14.02 -3.75 -5.37
N THR A 40 15.14 -3.07 -5.12
CA THR A 40 16.48 -3.63 -5.33
C THR A 40 17.25 -3.96 -4.06
N GLN A 41 16.93 -3.31 -2.95
CA GLN A 41 17.69 -3.40 -1.70
C GLN A 41 16.84 -3.74 -0.49
N VAL A 42 15.56 -3.39 -0.50
CA VAL A 42 14.67 -3.61 0.66
C VAL A 42 13.88 -4.90 0.50
N LEU A 43 13.21 -5.12 -0.63
CA LEU A 43 12.39 -6.32 -0.81
C LEU A 43 13.24 -7.58 -0.88
N ASP A 44 13.09 -8.40 0.14
CA ASP A 44 13.58 -9.75 0.21
C ASP A 44 12.56 -10.65 0.92
N LYS A 45 12.85 -11.96 0.98
CA LYS A 45 11.96 -12.95 1.61
C LYS A 45 11.86 -12.79 3.13
N LYS A 46 12.58 -11.84 3.74
CA LYS A 46 12.45 -11.47 5.16
C LYS A 46 11.55 -10.24 5.34
N THR A 47 11.33 -9.47 4.28
CA THR A 47 10.44 -8.33 4.28
C THR A 47 9.00 -8.80 4.30
N THR A 48 8.23 -8.32 5.27
CA THR A 48 6.81 -8.61 5.39
C THR A 48 5.99 -7.34 5.18
N MET A 49 5.04 -7.41 4.26
CA MET A 49 4.14 -6.30 3.94
C MET A 49 2.72 -6.65 4.37
N PHE A 50 2.18 -5.88 5.31
CA PHE A 50 0.83 -6.06 5.81
C PHE A 50 -0.18 -5.17 5.08
N PHE A 51 -1.35 -5.71 4.81
CA PHE A 51 -2.46 -4.99 4.17
C PHE A 51 -3.81 -5.63 4.53
N SER A 52 -4.92 -4.99 4.14
CA SER A 52 -6.29 -5.45 4.38
C SER A 52 -7.12 -5.39 3.09
N GLU A 53 -8.25 -6.09 3.06
CA GLU A 53 -9.19 -6.03 1.93
C GLU A 53 -9.79 -4.63 1.77
N ASP A 54 -10.26 -4.03 2.86
CA ASP A 54 -10.80 -2.66 2.88
C ASP A 54 -9.79 -1.66 2.33
N GLY A 55 -8.50 -1.89 2.61
CA GLY A 55 -7.42 -1.10 2.04
C GLY A 55 -7.37 -1.19 0.51
N ILE A 56 -7.54 -2.39 -0.06
CA ILE A 56 -7.58 -2.58 -1.52
C ILE A 56 -8.86 -1.96 -2.09
N LYS A 57 -10.01 -2.22 -1.49
CA LYS A 57 -11.31 -1.69 -1.94
C LYS A 57 -11.30 -0.15 -1.94
N SER A 58 -10.84 0.46 -0.85
CA SER A 58 -10.70 1.91 -0.72
C SER A 58 -9.78 2.51 -1.80
N PHE A 59 -8.62 1.89 -2.06
CA PHE A 59 -7.71 2.34 -3.12
C PHE A 59 -8.35 2.22 -4.51
N LEU A 60 -9.02 1.10 -4.81
CA LEU A 60 -9.67 0.89 -6.10
C LEU A 60 -10.82 1.89 -6.33
N ASP A 61 -11.63 2.14 -5.31
CA ASP A 61 -12.77 3.08 -5.37
C ASP A 61 -12.30 4.54 -5.53
N THR A 62 -11.34 4.95 -4.70
CA THR A 62 -10.93 6.36 -4.62
C THR A 62 -9.81 6.74 -5.58
N GLY A 63 -8.98 5.78 -6.01
CA GLY A 63 -7.73 6.03 -6.73
C GLY A 63 -6.68 6.75 -5.88
N ARG A 64 -6.84 6.74 -4.54
CA ARG A 64 -5.97 7.44 -3.60
C ARG A 64 -5.04 6.48 -2.88
N VAL A 65 -3.77 6.88 -2.87
CA VAL A 65 -2.63 6.27 -2.19
C VAL A 65 -2.44 7.03 -0.87
N ASP A 66 -2.84 6.44 0.26
CA ASP A 66 -2.73 7.00 1.63
C ASP A 66 -1.30 7.47 2.01
N GLU A 67 -0.25 7.02 1.32
CA GLU A 67 1.12 7.47 1.53
C GLU A 67 1.37 8.93 1.18
N TYR A 68 0.46 9.56 0.43
CA TYR A 68 0.60 10.94 -0.01
C TYR A 68 -0.64 11.75 0.32
N PRO A 69 -0.49 13.03 0.74
CA PRO A 69 -1.62 13.93 0.93
C PRO A 69 -2.46 14.04 -0.35
N LYS A 70 -3.78 13.93 -0.22
CA LYS A 70 -4.73 13.94 -1.34
C LYS A 70 -4.68 15.24 -2.16
N GLU A 71 -4.19 16.32 -1.56
CA GLU A 71 -4.01 17.64 -2.17
C GLU A 71 -2.83 17.70 -3.13
N CYS A 72 -1.88 16.76 -3.04
CA CYS A 72 -0.65 16.79 -3.85
C CYS A 72 -0.84 16.18 -5.25
N TYR A 73 -1.94 15.45 -5.49
CA TYR A 73 -2.15 14.73 -6.75
C TYR A 73 -3.64 14.56 -7.08
N SER A 74 -3.98 14.21 -8.32
CA SER A 74 -5.31 13.73 -8.72
C SER A 74 -5.42 12.22 -8.51
N PRO A 75 -6.64 11.65 -8.33
CA PRO A 75 -6.82 10.20 -8.29
C PRO A 75 -6.18 9.50 -9.49
N LEU A 76 -5.63 8.30 -9.27
CA LEU A 76 -5.09 7.48 -10.36
C LEU A 76 -6.17 7.03 -11.33
N ASP A 77 -5.78 6.79 -12.58
CA ASP A 77 -6.71 6.34 -13.63
C ASP A 77 -7.17 4.89 -13.37
N PHE A 78 -8.35 4.53 -13.88
CA PHE A 78 -8.95 3.20 -13.64
C PHE A 78 -7.99 2.04 -13.94
N ASP A 79 -7.33 2.07 -15.11
CA ASP A 79 -6.38 1.03 -15.51
C ASP A 79 -5.13 0.99 -14.64
N GLU A 80 -4.68 2.16 -14.16
CA GLU A 80 -3.52 2.28 -13.27
C GLU A 80 -3.79 1.68 -11.90
N ARG A 81 -5.02 1.85 -11.37
CA ARG A 81 -5.44 1.22 -10.11
C ARG A 81 -5.35 -0.30 -10.19
N ILE A 82 -5.89 -0.89 -11.25
CA ILE A 82 -5.84 -2.35 -11.47
C ILE A 82 -4.38 -2.82 -11.65
N ALA A 83 -3.61 -2.10 -12.47
CA ALA A 83 -2.22 -2.43 -12.73
C ALA A 83 -1.37 -2.40 -11.45
N LEU A 84 -1.60 -1.42 -10.56
CA LEU A 84 -0.87 -1.32 -9.30
C LEU A 84 -1.18 -2.47 -8.35
N ILE A 85 -2.44 -2.89 -8.21
CA ILE A 85 -2.78 -4.06 -7.37
C ILE A 85 -2.15 -5.34 -7.94
N ARG A 86 -2.18 -5.55 -9.26
CA ARG A 86 -1.52 -6.71 -9.87
C ARG A 86 0.00 -6.70 -9.66
N ARG A 87 0.63 -5.53 -9.80
CA ARG A 87 2.07 -5.36 -9.51
C ARG A 87 2.39 -5.57 -8.03
N PHE A 88 1.49 -5.17 -7.14
CA PHE A 88 1.62 -5.43 -5.70
C PHE A 88 1.57 -6.93 -5.42
N LEU A 89 0.61 -7.67 -5.97
CA LEU A 89 0.55 -9.14 -5.82
C LEU A 89 1.79 -9.84 -6.36
N ALA A 90 2.37 -9.35 -7.46
CA ALA A 90 3.61 -9.88 -8.02
C ALA A 90 4.82 -9.73 -7.07
N LEU A 91 4.76 -8.85 -6.06
CA LEU A 91 5.82 -8.74 -5.06
C LEU A 91 5.96 -9.99 -4.19
N ARG A 92 4.97 -10.88 -4.16
CA ARG A 92 5.03 -12.15 -3.40
C ARG A 92 6.22 -13.04 -3.77
N ASP A 93 6.71 -12.93 -5.01
CA ASP A 93 7.90 -13.65 -5.46
C ASP A 93 9.16 -13.20 -4.72
N ARG A 94 9.15 -11.98 -4.17
CA ARG A 94 10.30 -11.36 -3.50
C ARG A 94 10.08 -11.10 -2.02
N ALA A 95 8.85 -10.84 -1.57
CA ALA A 95 8.52 -10.49 -0.18
C ALA A 95 7.34 -11.31 0.36
N ASN A 96 7.15 -11.30 1.67
CA ASN A 96 6.01 -11.93 2.32
C ASN A 96 4.83 -10.97 2.37
N LEU A 97 3.83 -11.20 1.52
CA LEU A 97 2.58 -10.45 1.58
C LEU A 97 1.66 -11.10 2.61
N ARG A 98 1.17 -10.31 3.57
CA ARG A 98 0.26 -10.77 4.64
C ARG A 98 -1.00 -9.93 4.65
N MET A 99 -2.09 -10.51 4.18
CA MET A 99 -3.41 -9.91 4.33
C MET A 99 -3.93 -10.21 5.72
N ILE A 100 -4.32 -9.15 6.42
CA ILE A 100 -4.98 -9.22 7.71
C ILE A 100 -6.47 -9.50 7.48
N ARG A 101 -7.00 -10.50 8.17
CA ARG A 101 -8.43 -10.79 8.20
C ARG A 101 -9.16 -9.68 8.95
N GLU A 102 -10.22 -9.16 8.33
CA GLU A 102 -11.10 -8.20 8.98
C GLU A 102 -11.89 -8.88 10.10
N THR A 103 -11.77 -8.37 11.32
CA THR A 103 -12.63 -8.70 12.43
C THR A 103 -13.48 -7.48 12.76
N LYS A 104 -14.71 -7.70 13.25
CA LYS A 104 -15.71 -6.64 13.56
C LYS A 104 -15.21 -5.56 14.54
N GLU A 105 -14.06 -5.77 15.18
CA GLU A 105 -13.52 -4.93 16.24
C GLU A 105 -12.34 -4.04 15.80
N ARG A 106 -11.80 -4.23 14.58
CA ARG A 106 -10.70 -3.37 14.10
C ARG A 106 -11.25 -2.06 13.54
N ALA A 107 -10.74 -0.96 14.11
CA ALA A 107 -11.09 0.40 13.70
C ALA A 107 -10.78 0.64 12.21
N GLU A 108 -11.63 1.45 11.58
CA GLU A 108 -11.66 1.84 10.15
C GLU A 108 -10.43 2.66 9.68
N HIS A 109 -9.24 2.47 10.25
CA HIS A 109 -8.09 3.32 9.97
C HIS A 109 -6.93 2.52 9.39
N ALA A 110 -6.49 2.94 8.20
CA ALA A 110 -5.39 2.36 7.45
C ALA A 110 -4.07 2.52 8.21
N LEU A 111 -3.67 1.48 8.93
CA LEU A 111 -2.31 1.34 9.44
C LEU A 111 -1.47 0.62 8.39
N ASN A 112 -0.55 1.34 7.76
CA ASN A 112 0.41 0.81 6.81
C ASN A 112 1.75 0.63 7.55
N ILE A 113 2.14 -0.63 7.77
CA ILE A 113 3.40 -0.98 8.44
C ILE A 113 4.32 -1.62 7.41
N SER A 114 5.53 -1.05 7.25
CA SER A 114 6.62 -1.68 6.51
C SER A 114 7.85 -1.72 7.41
N VAL A 115 8.35 -2.92 7.70
CA VAL A 115 9.51 -3.12 8.58
C VAL A 115 10.53 -4.02 7.90
N ASN A 116 11.80 -3.60 7.92
CA ASN A 116 12.97 -4.44 7.67
C ASN A 116 13.88 -4.46 8.93
N ALA A 117 14.90 -5.31 8.96
CA ALA A 117 15.78 -5.49 10.12
C ALA A 117 16.59 -4.23 10.51
N ASN A 118 16.65 -3.22 9.64
CA ASN A 118 17.47 -2.01 9.80
C ASN A 118 16.64 -0.71 9.89
N GLU A 119 15.44 -0.67 9.33
CA GLU A 119 14.55 0.49 9.34
C GLU A 119 13.08 0.05 9.22
N GLY A 120 12.24 0.70 10.02
CA GLY A 120 10.79 0.51 10.01
C GLY A 120 10.09 1.82 9.74
N TYR A 121 8.97 1.73 9.04
CA TYR A 121 8.12 2.86 8.68
C TYR A 121 6.70 2.53 9.11
N LEU A 122 6.13 3.41 9.95
CA LEU A 122 4.70 3.42 10.22
C LEU A 122 4.10 4.62 9.53
N LEU A 123 3.09 4.35 8.72
CA LEU A 123 2.23 5.36 8.15
C LEU A 123 0.81 5.07 8.58
N PHE A 124 0.16 6.06 9.16
CA PHE A 124 -1.26 5.98 9.47
C PHE A 124 -1.89 7.36 9.38
N GLN A 125 -3.17 7.37 9.04
CA GLN A 125 -3.97 8.57 9.03
C GLN A 125 -4.76 8.68 10.34
N THR A 126 -4.75 9.87 10.96
CA THR A 126 -5.57 10.12 12.14
C THR A 126 -7.04 10.34 11.76
N ARG A 127 -7.93 10.34 12.75
CA ARG A 127 -9.34 10.72 12.58
C ARG A 127 -9.55 12.12 11.99
N THR A 128 -8.55 12.99 12.08
CA THR A 128 -8.59 14.35 11.49
C THR A 128 -7.92 14.40 10.12
N GLU A 129 -7.80 13.26 9.44
CA GLU A 129 -7.14 13.10 8.15
C GLU A 129 -5.65 13.47 8.09
N ARG A 130 -4.99 13.66 9.24
CA ARG A 130 -3.56 13.98 9.26
C ARG A 130 -2.75 12.71 9.03
N LEU A 131 -1.86 12.72 8.05
CA LEU A 131 -0.89 11.67 7.83
C LEU A 131 0.25 11.79 8.84
N ILE A 132 0.50 10.70 9.56
CA ILE A 132 1.64 10.58 10.49
C ILE A 132 2.63 9.59 9.87
N TYR A 133 3.86 10.05 9.67
CA TYR A 133 4.99 9.25 9.23
C TYR A 133 5.99 9.09 10.37
N LEU A 134 6.21 7.85 10.81
CA LEU A 134 7.22 7.51 11.81
C LEU A 134 8.31 6.66 11.16
N SER A 135 9.53 7.19 11.13
CA SER A 135 10.73 6.40 10.86
C SER A 135 11.25 5.86 12.18
N ILE A 136 11.30 4.53 12.29
CA ILE A 136 11.82 3.82 13.45
C ILE A 136 13.18 3.25 13.06
N ARG A 137 14.21 3.67 13.79
CA ARG A 137 15.59 3.16 13.63
C ARG A 137 16.12 2.51 14.89
N GLU A 138 15.38 2.60 16.00
CA GLU A 138 15.78 2.00 17.26
C GLU A 138 15.56 0.48 17.19
N PRO A 139 16.62 -0.35 17.28
CA PRO A 139 16.50 -1.79 17.08
C PRO A 139 15.55 -2.48 18.07
N SER A 140 15.48 -2.00 19.31
CA SER A 140 14.56 -2.51 20.34
C SER A 140 13.09 -2.33 19.94
N ILE A 141 12.74 -1.16 19.41
CA ILE A 141 11.39 -0.84 18.94
C ILE A 141 11.08 -1.64 17.67
N LEU A 142 12.03 -1.71 16.73
CA LEU A 142 11.87 -2.54 15.52
C LEU A 142 11.60 -4.00 15.87
N MET A 143 12.40 -4.57 16.77
CA MET A 143 12.20 -5.94 17.23
C MET A 143 10.86 -6.12 17.95
N ALA A 144 10.42 -5.16 18.76
CA ALA A 144 9.09 -5.23 19.39
C ALA A 144 7.94 -5.24 18.36
N PHE A 145 8.07 -4.46 17.27
CA PHE A 145 7.11 -4.53 16.16
C PHE A 145 7.18 -5.85 15.41
N TYR A 146 8.38 -6.38 15.16
CA TYR A 146 8.55 -7.70 14.57
C TYR A 146 7.91 -8.80 15.41
N ASP A 147 8.23 -8.84 16.71
CA ASP A 147 7.71 -9.82 17.66
C ASP A 147 6.18 -9.75 17.71
N TYR A 148 5.61 -8.54 17.75
CA TYR A 148 4.16 -8.37 17.70
C TYR A 148 3.56 -8.93 16.40
N LEU A 149 4.16 -8.60 15.25
CA LEU A 149 3.66 -9.02 13.94
C LEU A 149 3.81 -10.54 13.71
N GLU A 150 4.89 -11.14 14.22
CA GLU A 150 5.09 -12.60 14.22
C GLU A 150 4.17 -13.31 15.22
N SER A 151 3.82 -12.65 16.32
CA SER A 151 2.88 -13.19 17.32
C SER A 151 1.41 -13.15 16.89
N MET A 152 1.08 -12.49 15.77
CA MET A 152 -0.28 -12.48 15.25
C MET A 152 -0.75 -13.90 14.98
N LYS A 153 -1.91 -14.24 15.54
CA LYS A 153 -2.42 -15.61 15.45
C LYS A 153 -2.78 -15.96 14.01
N PRO A 154 -2.63 -17.22 13.58
CA PRO A 154 -2.96 -17.65 12.23
C PRO A 154 -4.39 -17.28 11.80
N GLU A 155 -5.34 -17.23 12.73
CA GLU A 155 -6.74 -16.90 12.44
C GLU A 155 -6.94 -15.42 12.06
N GLU A 156 -6.04 -14.54 12.49
CA GLU A 156 -6.06 -13.10 12.19
C GLU A 156 -5.47 -12.78 10.80
N LEU A 157 -4.86 -13.76 10.14
CA LEU A 157 -4.24 -13.62 8.83
C LEU A 157 -4.93 -14.53 7.80
N CYS A 158 -4.96 -14.09 6.54
CA CYS A 158 -5.34 -14.95 5.43
C CYS A 158 -4.15 -15.83 5.04
N THR A 159 -4.42 -17.07 4.61
CA THR A 159 -3.41 -17.84 3.87
C THR A 159 -3.09 -17.16 2.54
N GLU A 160 -1.97 -17.53 1.89
CA GLU A 160 -1.64 -16.96 0.57
C GLU A 160 -2.73 -17.27 -0.46
N GLU A 161 -3.27 -18.49 -0.46
CA GLU A 161 -4.36 -18.89 -1.37
C GLU A 161 -5.64 -18.09 -1.11
N GLU A 162 -6.05 -17.95 0.15
CA GLU A 162 -7.20 -17.13 0.53
C GLU A 162 -7.00 -15.67 0.12
N MET A 163 -5.82 -15.12 0.38
CA MET A 163 -5.44 -13.75 0.04
C MET A 163 -5.55 -13.52 -1.47
N LEU A 164 -4.95 -14.38 -2.29
CA LEU A 164 -5.03 -14.27 -3.74
C LEU A 164 -6.47 -14.37 -4.24
N GLY A 165 -7.23 -15.34 -3.75
CA GLY A 165 -8.65 -15.50 -4.12
C GLY A 165 -9.49 -14.28 -3.78
N ARG A 166 -9.27 -13.67 -2.60
CA ARG A 166 -9.97 -12.45 -2.17
C ARG A 166 -9.62 -11.24 -3.03
N VAL A 167 -8.33 -11.02 -3.32
CA VAL A 167 -7.93 -9.87 -4.16
C VAL A 167 -8.43 -10.02 -5.60
N GLU A 168 -8.38 -11.22 -6.18
CA GLU A 168 -8.92 -11.46 -7.53
C GLU A 168 -10.44 -11.25 -7.59
N ALA A 169 -11.19 -11.68 -6.57
CA ALA A 169 -12.62 -11.41 -6.48
C ALA A 169 -12.91 -9.90 -6.43
N ILE A 170 -12.17 -9.15 -5.61
CA ILE A 170 -12.29 -7.68 -5.51
C ILE A 170 -12.01 -7.02 -6.86
N LEU A 171 -10.93 -7.41 -7.55
CA LEU A 171 -10.59 -6.87 -8.87
C LEU A 171 -11.67 -7.19 -9.92
N HIS A 172 -12.21 -8.41 -9.91
CA HIS A 172 -13.27 -8.83 -10.82
C HIS A 172 -14.55 -8.02 -10.58
N GLU A 173 -14.98 -7.85 -9.32
CA GLU A 173 -16.14 -7.03 -8.96
C GLU A 173 -15.95 -5.56 -9.37
N PHE A 174 -14.77 -4.99 -9.09
CA PHE A 174 -14.44 -3.62 -9.45
C PHE A 174 -14.57 -3.39 -10.97
N VAL A 175 -14.03 -4.30 -11.79
CA VAL A 175 -14.14 -4.23 -13.25
C VAL A 175 -15.58 -4.41 -13.74
N ALA A 176 -16.32 -5.35 -13.14
CA ALA A 176 -17.70 -5.63 -13.52
C ALA A 176 -18.65 -4.45 -13.24
N CYS A 177 -18.47 -3.72 -12.14
CA CYS A 177 -19.27 -2.53 -11.83
C CYS A 177 -19.01 -1.39 -12.83
N HIS A 178 -17.74 -1.09 -13.13
CA HIS A 178 -17.39 0.05 -13.99
C HIS A 178 -17.62 -0.21 -15.49
N SER A 179 -17.64 -1.48 -15.91
CA SER A 179 -18.02 -1.84 -17.29
C SER A 179 -19.51 -1.60 -17.57
N ARG A 180 -20.36 -1.58 -16.53
CA ARG A 180 -21.80 -1.33 -16.66
C ARG A 180 -22.14 0.16 -16.69
N GLU A 181 -21.28 1.02 -16.13
CA GLU A 181 -21.48 2.47 -16.10
C GLU A 181 -21.05 3.17 -17.40
N GLY A 182 -20.21 2.53 -18.22
CA GLY A 182 -19.79 3.03 -19.55
C GLY A 182 -20.80 2.81 -20.69
N SER A 183 -22.02 2.35 -20.39
CA SER A 183 -23.12 2.20 -21.36
C SER A 183 -24.23 3.22 -21.11
N ILE A 184 -23.94 4.51 -21.35
CA ILE A 184 -24.96 5.57 -21.54
C ILE A 184 -24.56 6.41 -22.75
#